data_AF-F0Z9K9-F1
#
_entry.id   AF-F0Z9K9-F1
#
_cell.length_a   1.000
_cell.length_b   1.000
_cell.length_c   1.000
_cell.angle_alpha   90.00
_cell.angle_beta   90.00
_cell.angle_gamma   90.00
#
_symmetry.space_group_name_H-M   'P 1'
#
loop_
_entity.id
_entity.type
_entity.pdbx_description
1 polymer ?
#
loop_
_entity_poly.entity_id
_entity_poly.type
_entity_poly.pdbx_seq_one_letter_code
_entity_poly.pdbx_strand_id
1 'polypeptide(L)'
;MIYKIIFIILSIVLINSNIIICNCENKIETIISNSCVSYIDINSNFNQTEECGSSLETPCTNITSALKTCNLVSFDEITLNFQPGQYNFSNIDVFGETITPGKSINIINLQYNTSTLNDTTLTTVIFDLSNSLNSFINISSQQANSSNSVYIYGITFQNGYQNAQQLGTGGSVLVSYGAGASNFTFENCIFQNNTVNPNGSSGVSSGGSIALQNYDGNETNLPMSLNITGCTYQNTVSFQTQGGFIFIADELFVNLVIDGTTFTNFSGDSGVVFYTTSVGLYNAGCTFQFSNSFITQGSFSNSIFHFDIPSTIQNVTAFDNTAGNIFSISANGVNNISFENCSFLNNTNTTAILLKNCPQNVEINDCIFENNNYTNSLDRNGAITIVTSVASIIDSVFKNNNSPYGSSIFINEVYLGNSINILNSLFESNNATYGGGLYTNEGVVNLQGNNTFINNMGVAGSAIYCQSSTISFQGDAAFENNVDTSIQSQFGIGCGSGLACTLEGNPQYQDTCSSYQPNKAKILTPVQVTFIVIGTILGAFLICAVIIIIVRKVSVYNRYRPVGY
;
A
#
# COMPACT_ATOMS: atom_id res chain seq x y z
N MET A 1 -3.99 -41.13 -57.49
CA MET A 1 -2.67 -41.77 -57.29
C MET A 1 -1.59 -41.25 -58.26
N ILE A 2 -1.60 -39.95 -58.57
CA ILE A 2 -0.52 -39.19 -59.23
C ILE A 2 -0.74 -37.76 -58.73
N TYR A 3 -0.11 -37.34 -57.63
CA TYR A 3 0.05 -35.94 -57.14
C TYR A 3 0.74 -35.93 -55.77
N LYS A 4 1.76 -36.77 -55.58
CA LYS A 4 2.57 -36.81 -54.34
C LYS A 4 4.02 -37.24 -54.60
N ILE A 5 4.61 -36.83 -55.72
CA ILE A 5 6.04 -37.03 -56.06
C ILE A 5 6.61 -35.81 -56.83
N ILE A 6 6.19 -34.58 -56.52
CA ILE A 6 6.83 -33.34 -57.05
C ILE A 6 6.92 -32.29 -55.93
N PHE A 7 7.37 -32.69 -54.75
CA PHE A 7 7.78 -31.74 -53.69
C PHE A 7 9.01 -32.20 -52.88
N ILE A 8 9.69 -33.26 -53.33
CA ILE A 8 10.89 -33.81 -52.67
C ILE A 8 12.16 -33.67 -53.56
N ILE A 9 12.06 -33.04 -54.73
CA ILE A 9 13.22 -32.84 -55.65
C ILE A 9 13.44 -31.35 -55.94
N LEU A 10 13.24 -30.48 -54.94
CA LEU A 10 13.65 -29.06 -55.03
C LEU A 10 14.23 -28.50 -53.73
N SER A 11 14.98 -29.33 -52.99
CA SER A 11 15.76 -28.87 -51.81
C SER A 11 17.14 -29.53 -51.68
N ILE A 12 17.66 -30.17 -52.74
CA ILE A 12 18.97 -30.87 -52.72
C ILE A 12 20.02 -30.25 -53.65
N VAL A 13 19.78 -29.06 -54.22
CA VAL A 13 20.81 -28.37 -55.03
C VAL A 13 20.80 -26.88 -54.73
N LEU A 14 21.45 -26.49 -53.63
CA LEU A 14 22.10 -25.18 -53.42
C LEU A 14 22.73 -25.12 -52.00
N ILE A 15 23.67 -26.02 -51.72
CA ILE A 15 24.70 -25.77 -50.69
C ILE A 15 26.02 -26.24 -51.30
N ASN A 16 26.63 -25.37 -52.09
CA ASN A 16 28.03 -25.51 -52.47
C ASN A 16 28.64 -24.12 -52.63
N SER A 17 28.86 -23.46 -51.49
CA SER A 17 29.63 -22.23 -51.40
C SER A 17 30.38 -22.20 -50.07
N ASN A 18 31.67 -22.50 -50.12
CA ASN A 18 32.73 -22.10 -49.17
C ASN A 18 32.48 -22.34 -47.67
N ILE A 19 32.65 -23.59 -47.24
CA ILE A 19 33.10 -23.87 -45.87
C ILE A 19 34.59 -23.52 -45.82
N ILE A 20 34.90 -22.34 -45.29
CA ILE A 20 36.21 -22.08 -44.69
C ILE A 20 36.23 -22.90 -43.40
N ILE A 21 36.95 -24.03 -43.41
CA ILE A 21 37.27 -24.76 -42.19
C ILE A 21 38.31 -23.92 -41.45
N CYS A 22 37.85 -22.98 -40.62
CA CYS A 22 38.65 -22.52 -39.51
C CYS A 22 38.72 -23.67 -38.52
N ASN A 23 39.88 -24.30 -38.44
CA ASN A 23 40.21 -25.30 -37.45
C ASN A 23 40.38 -24.59 -36.09
N CYS A 24 39.27 -24.17 -35.49
CA CYS A 24 39.24 -23.77 -34.09
C CYS A 24 39.15 -25.05 -33.28
N GLU A 25 40.27 -25.49 -32.71
CA GLU A 25 40.26 -26.38 -31.57
C GLU A 25 39.38 -25.73 -30.50
N ASN A 26 38.12 -26.15 -30.42
CA ASN A 26 37.22 -25.81 -29.32
C ASN A 26 37.77 -26.52 -28.07
N LYS A 27 38.74 -25.86 -27.43
CA LYS A 27 39.07 -26.07 -26.04
C LYS A 27 37.79 -25.75 -25.26
N ILE A 28 37.03 -26.78 -24.92
CA ILE A 28 35.98 -26.67 -23.91
C ILE A 28 36.74 -26.42 -22.61
N GLU A 29 37.03 -25.15 -22.33
CA GLU A 29 37.48 -24.74 -21.01
C GLU A 29 36.28 -24.96 -20.10
N THR A 30 36.32 -26.06 -19.36
CA THR A 30 35.45 -26.28 -18.22
C THR A 30 35.63 -25.09 -17.29
N ILE A 31 34.66 -24.18 -17.28
CA ILE A 31 34.63 -23.08 -16.32
C ILE A 31 34.42 -23.75 -14.97
N ILE A 32 35.51 -23.93 -14.23
CA ILE A 32 35.44 -24.38 -12.85
C ILE A 32 34.90 -23.18 -12.08
N SER A 33 33.63 -23.25 -11.67
CA SER A 33 33.03 -22.22 -10.83
C SER A 33 33.85 -22.11 -9.54
N ASN A 34 34.45 -20.95 -9.30
CA ASN A 34 35.24 -20.73 -8.09
C ASN A 34 34.29 -20.53 -6.91
N SER A 35 34.00 -21.61 -6.19
CA SER A 35 33.25 -21.56 -4.94
C SER A 35 34.20 -21.44 -3.75
N CYS A 36 33.88 -20.55 -2.80
CA CYS A 36 34.58 -20.43 -1.52
C CYS A 36 33.63 -20.65 -0.35
N VAL A 37 34.07 -21.40 0.66
CA VAL A 37 33.36 -21.54 1.93
C VAL A 37 34.27 -21.03 3.03
N SER A 38 33.75 -20.15 3.89
CA SER A 38 34.49 -19.59 5.02
C SER A 38 33.71 -19.70 6.32
N TYR A 39 34.40 -19.99 7.42
CA TYR A 39 33.85 -20.04 8.78
C TYR A 39 34.34 -18.84 9.60
N ILE A 40 33.42 -18.19 10.31
CA ILE A 40 33.66 -16.96 11.07
C ILE A 40 33.18 -17.14 12.51
N ASP A 41 34.05 -16.87 13.47
CA ASP A 41 33.78 -16.90 14.91
C ASP A 41 34.48 -15.70 15.57
N ILE A 42 33.69 -14.78 16.11
CA ILE A 42 34.20 -13.57 16.77
C ILE A 42 35.06 -13.89 18.00
N ASN A 43 34.88 -15.07 18.59
CA ASN A 43 35.63 -15.55 19.75
C ASN A 43 36.83 -16.45 19.37
N SER A 44 37.14 -16.56 18.08
CA SER A 44 38.26 -17.37 17.59
C SER A 44 39.59 -16.88 18.18
N ASN A 45 40.34 -17.82 18.77
CA ASN A 45 41.73 -17.58 19.19
C ASN A 45 42.74 -17.85 18.06
N PHE A 46 42.27 -18.12 16.83
CA PHE A 46 43.13 -18.44 15.70
C PHE A 46 43.95 -17.23 15.26
N ASN A 47 45.23 -17.48 14.93
CA ASN A 47 46.15 -16.44 14.52
C ASN A 47 45.75 -15.87 13.15
N GLN A 48 45.25 -14.63 13.12
CA GLN A 48 44.77 -13.97 11.90
C GLN A 48 45.88 -13.59 10.91
N THR A 49 47.16 -13.85 11.23
CA THR A 49 48.25 -13.71 10.26
C THR A 49 48.36 -14.91 9.32
N GLU A 50 47.68 -16.01 9.62
CA GLU A 50 47.60 -17.21 8.78
C GLU A 50 46.27 -17.23 8.01
N GLU A 51 46.19 -18.05 6.95
CA GLU A 51 44.93 -18.27 6.24
C GLU A 51 43.88 -18.86 7.20
N CYS A 52 42.76 -18.16 7.36
CA CYS A 52 41.67 -18.55 8.26
C CYS A 52 40.40 -18.88 7.47
N GLY A 53 39.46 -19.55 8.13
CA GLY A 53 38.10 -19.79 7.66
C GLY A 53 37.94 -21.06 6.83
N SER A 54 38.98 -21.86 6.63
CA SER A 54 38.88 -23.12 5.87
C SER A 54 38.11 -24.22 6.61
N SER A 55 38.04 -24.16 7.95
CA SER A 55 37.24 -25.07 8.77
C SER A 55 36.74 -24.42 10.07
N LEU A 56 35.91 -25.16 10.81
CA LEU A 56 35.41 -24.76 12.13
C LEU A 56 36.51 -24.68 13.20
N GLU A 57 37.64 -25.37 12.99
CA GLU A 57 38.80 -25.35 13.89
C GLU A 57 39.75 -24.17 13.62
N THR A 58 39.68 -23.56 12.43
CA THR A 58 40.50 -22.41 12.02
C THR A 58 39.66 -21.19 11.62
N PRO A 59 38.59 -20.79 12.33
CA PRO A 59 37.67 -19.78 11.85
C PRO A 59 38.31 -18.38 11.85
N CYS A 60 37.90 -17.56 10.89
CA CYS A 60 38.25 -16.14 10.88
C CYS A 60 37.55 -15.39 12.01
N THR A 61 38.21 -14.39 12.59
CA THR A 61 37.59 -13.55 13.64
C THR A 61 36.59 -12.54 13.10
N ASN A 62 36.70 -12.17 11.83
CA ASN A 62 35.86 -11.16 11.19
C ASN A 62 35.66 -11.46 9.70
N ILE A 63 34.63 -10.85 9.12
CA ILE A 63 34.27 -11.04 7.71
C ILE A 63 35.37 -10.58 6.76
N THR A 64 36.08 -9.48 7.07
CA THR A 64 37.12 -8.94 6.17
C THR A 64 38.26 -9.94 5.99
N SER A 65 38.67 -10.65 7.05
CA SER A 65 39.65 -11.74 6.97
C SER A 65 39.12 -12.90 6.13
N ALA A 66 37.87 -13.32 6.33
CA ALA A 66 37.24 -14.40 5.56
C ALA A 66 37.18 -14.08 4.06
N LEU A 67 36.77 -12.85 3.72
CA LEU A 67 36.72 -12.36 2.35
C LEU A 67 38.11 -12.31 1.69
N LYS A 68 39.14 -11.92 2.45
CA LYS A 68 40.54 -11.97 1.98
C LYS A 68 40.98 -13.41 1.68
N THR A 69 40.67 -14.38 2.55
CA THR A 69 40.99 -15.79 2.28
C THR A 69 40.28 -16.29 1.03
N CYS A 70 39.03 -15.89 0.80
CA CYS A 70 38.25 -16.28 -0.38
C CYS A 70 38.67 -15.58 -1.68
N ASN A 71 39.65 -14.67 -1.66
CA ASN A 71 40.08 -13.87 -2.80
C ASN A 71 38.90 -13.18 -3.53
N LEU A 72 38.43 -12.08 -2.93
CA LEU A 72 37.29 -11.24 -3.36
C LEU A 72 37.15 -10.96 -4.86
N VAL A 73 38.25 -10.96 -5.62
CA VAL A 73 38.24 -10.62 -7.06
C VAL A 73 37.83 -11.82 -7.93
N SER A 74 37.87 -13.06 -7.41
CA SER A 74 37.84 -14.28 -8.24
C SER A 74 36.76 -15.30 -7.92
N PHE A 75 35.97 -15.12 -6.87
CA PHE A 75 34.91 -16.08 -6.53
C PHE A 75 33.70 -15.90 -7.44
N ASP A 76 33.05 -16.97 -7.86
CA ASP A 76 31.72 -16.93 -8.47
C ASP A 76 30.64 -17.11 -7.39
N GLU A 77 30.96 -17.90 -6.37
CA GLU A 77 30.11 -18.16 -5.22
C GLU A 77 30.91 -18.10 -3.92
N ILE A 78 30.39 -17.45 -2.89
CA ILE A 78 30.94 -17.44 -1.55
C ILE A 78 29.88 -17.81 -0.52
N THR A 79 30.25 -18.69 0.42
CA THR A 79 29.42 -19.06 1.57
C THR A 79 30.13 -18.70 2.86
N LEU A 80 29.54 -17.79 3.63
CA LEU A 80 30.04 -17.30 4.91
C LEU A 80 29.20 -17.87 6.05
N ASN A 81 29.82 -18.71 6.86
CA ASN A 81 29.20 -19.40 7.99
C ASN A 81 29.57 -18.73 9.30
N PHE A 82 28.59 -18.18 10.00
CA PHE A 82 28.80 -17.46 11.25
C PHE A 82 28.43 -18.31 12.46
N GLN A 83 29.34 -18.36 13.43
CA GLN A 83 29.06 -18.85 14.78
C GLN A 83 28.23 -17.82 15.57
N PRO A 84 27.48 -18.26 16.60
CA PRO A 84 26.80 -17.36 17.52
C PRO A 84 27.69 -16.25 18.06
N GLY A 85 27.22 -15.01 17.98
CA GLY A 85 27.99 -13.85 18.41
C GLY A 85 27.41 -12.54 17.89
N GLN A 86 27.91 -11.44 18.45
CA GLN A 86 27.62 -10.09 17.98
C GLN A 86 28.82 -9.58 17.17
N TYR A 87 28.57 -9.27 15.91
CA TYR A 87 29.53 -8.79 14.93
C TYR A 87 29.28 -7.30 14.66
N ASN A 88 30.29 -6.47 14.90
CA ASN A 88 30.20 -5.01 14.76
C ASN A 88 30.82 -4.56 13.43
N PHE A 89 30.08 -3.76 12.66
CA PHE A 89 30.49 -3.26 11.34
C PHE A 89 30.78 -1.74 11.33
N SER A 90 31.05 -1.16 12.49
CA SER A 90 31.38 0.26 12.62
C SER A 90 32.60 0.65 11.78
N ASN A 91 32.43 1.67 10.94
CA ASN A 91 33.45 2.20 10.04
C ASN A 91 33.98 1.18 9.00
N ILE A 92 33.22 0.11 8.72
CA ILE A 92 33.60 -0.92 7.75
C ILE A 92 32.66 -0.83 6.55
N ASP A 93 33.25 -0.92 5.36
CA ASP A 93 32.56 -1.30 4.14
C ASP A 93 32.83 -2.79 3.91
N VAL A 94 31.82 -3.64 4.13
CA VAL A 94 32.02 -5.09 4.28
C VAL A 94 32.46 -5.74 2.98
N PHE A 95 31.78 -5.42 1.88
CA PHE A 95 32.10 -5.96 0.55
C PHE A 95 32.85 -4.95 -0.33
N GLY A 96 33.17 -3.76 0.19
CA GLY A 96 33.86 -2.70 -0.53
C GLY A 96 32.94 -1.94 -1.50
N GLU A 97 33.54 -1.04 -2.29
CA GLU A 97 32.79 -0.03 -3.07
C GLU A 97 31.78 -0.63 -4.07
N THR A 98 31.89 -1.90 -4.48
CA THR A 98 30.83 -2.62 -5.21
C THR A 98 31.12 -4.14 -5.29
N ILE A 99 30.13 -4.99 -5.01
CA ILE A 99 30.13 -6.40 -5.49
C ILE A 99 30.02 -6.44 -7.02
N THR A 100 31.08 -6.88 -7.70
CA THR A 100 31.06 -7.03 -9.16
C THR A 100 29.90 -7.93 -9.64
N PRO A 101 29.35 -7.70 -10.84
CA PRO A 101 28.46 -8.61 -11.55
C PRO A 101 28.72 -10.12 -11.44
N GLY A 102 27.64 -10.91 -11.39
CA GLY A 102 27.69 -12.35 -11.59
C GLY A 102 28.03 -13.17 -10.35
N LYS A 103 27.84 -12.61 -9.14
CA LYS A 103 28.31 -13.22 -7.88
C LYS A 103 27.14 -13.80 -7.08
N SER A 104 27.38 -14.94 -6.44
CA SER A 104 26.48 -15.55 -5.47
C SER A 104 27.09 -15.43 -4.06
N ILE A 105 26.32 -14.89 -3.11
CA ILE A 105 26.76 -14.69 -1.72
C ILE A 105 25.74 -15.35 -0.79
N ASN A 106 26.20 -16.34 -0.03
CA ASN A 106 25.43 -17.00 1.01
C ASN A 106 25.96 -16.59 2.39
N ILE A 107 25.09 -16.10 3.28
CA ILE A 107 25.42 -15.73 4.67
C ILE A 107 24.52 -16.55 5.59
N ILE A 108 25.13 -17.42 6.38
CA ILE A 108 24.42 -18.45 7.12
C ILE A 108 24.79 -18.36 8.60
N ASN A 109 23.78 -18.23 9.46
CA ASN A 109 23.92 -18.59 10.87
C ASN A 109 24.06 -20.10 10.98
N LEU A 110 25.20 -20.61 11.48
CA LEU A 110 25.44 -22.06 11.56
C LEU A 110 24.41 -22.82 12.41
N GLN A 111 23.71 -22.15 13.32
CA GLN A 111 22.66 -22.75 14.13
C GLN A 111 21.29 -22.77 13.44
N TYR A 112 21.15 -22.12 12.27
CA TYR A 112 19.91 -22.00 11.52
C TYR A 112 19.18 -23.34 11.30
N ASN A 113 19.91 -24.37 10.88
CA ASN A 113 19.36 -25.70 10.59
C ASN A 113 19.15 -26.58 11.83
N THR A 114 19.69 -26.19 12.99
CA THR A 114 19.76 -27.07 14.18
C THR A 114 18.57 -26.92 15.12
N SER A 115 17.67 -25.99 14.83
CA SER A 115 16.65 -25.58 15.76
C SER A 115 15.27 -25.62 15.13
N THR A 116 14.36 -26.32 15.80
CA THR A 116 12.91 -26.22 15.65
C THR A 116 12.42 -24.84 16.09
N LEU A 117 12.97 -23.76 15.51
CA LEU A 117 12.72 -22.37 15.88
C LEU A 117 11.30 -21.98 15.47
N ASN A 118 10.34 -22.29 16.33
CA ASN A 118 9.09 -21.55 16.42
C ASN A 118 9.25 -20.24 17.21
N ASP A 119 10.47 -19.93 17.69
CA ASP A 119 10.76 -18.71 18.44
C ASP A 119 11.44 -17.69 17.52
N THR A 120 10.61 -16.83 16.91
CA THR A 120 11.02 -15.78 15.97
C THR A 120 11.70 -14.58 16.65
N THR A 121 11.90 -14.63 17.98
CA THR A 121 12.28 -13.43 18.75
C THR A 121 13.78 -13.18 18.81
N LEU A 122 14.64 -14.17 18.60
CA LEU A 122 16.10 -14.01 18.68
C LEU A 122 16.83 -14.96 17.74
N THR A 123 17.68 -14.42 16.88
CA THR A 123 18.74 -15.22 16.24
C THR A 123 20.02 -15.11 17.06
N THR A 124 20.86 -16.14 17.00
CA THR A 124 22.12 -16.20 17.76
C THR A 124 23.28 -15.44 17.11
N VAL A 125 23.12 -15.01 15.86
CA VAL A 125 24.10 -14.20 15.11
C VAL A 125 23.53 -12.80 14.88
N ILE A 126 24.17 -11.82 15.49
CA ILE A 126 23.74 -10.41 15.47
C ILE A 126 24.75 -9.59 14.69
N PHE A 127 24.29 -8.92 13.64
CA PHE A 127 25.03 -7.93 12.87
C PHE A 127 24.62 -6.55 13.36
N ASP A 128 25.53 -5.90 14.09
CA ASP A 128 25.36 -4.55 14.57
C ASP A 128 25.88 -3.55 13.54
N LEU A 129 24.95 -2.84 12.92
CA LEU A 129 25.19 -1.89 11.85
C LEU A 129 25.36 -0.46 12.38
N SER A 130 25.52 -0.29 13.69
CA SER A 130 25.79 1.01 14.30
C SER A 130 27.04 1.65 13.67
N ASN A 131 26.87 2.81 13.04
CA ASN A 131 27.94 3.55 12.37
C ASN A 131 28.61 2.78 11.21
N SER A 132 27.89 1.92 10.49
CA SER A 132 28.39 1.43 9.20
C SER A 132 28.58 2.62 8.24
N LEU A 133 29.62 2.57 7.39
CA LEU A 133 29.86 3.65 6.42
C LEU A 133 28.86 3.61 5.27
N ASN A 134 28.54 2.38 4.84
CA ASN A 134 27.67 2.04 3.75
C ASN A 134 26.66 0.97 4.20
N SER A 135 25.74 0.64 3.30
CA SER A 135 24.91 -0.56 3.35
C SER A 135 25.76 -1.81 3.57
N PHE A 136 25.26 -2.78 4.35
CA PHE A 136 26.00 -4.02 4.58
C PHE A 136 26.35 -4.76 3.27
N ILE A 137 25.43 -4.79 2.31
CA ILE A 137 25.63 -5.27 0.94
C ILE A 137 25.32 -4.13 -0.02
N ASN A 138 26.29 -3.83 -0.89
CA ASN A 138 26.16 -2.81 -1.92
C ASN A 138 26.49 -3.41 -3.29
N ILE A 139 25.48 -3.49 -4.15
CA ILE A 139 25.57 -3.99 -5.51
C ILE A 139 25.37 -2.80 -6.45
N SER A 140 26.36 -2.54 -7.29
CA SER A 140 26.28 -1.56 -8.38
C SER A 140 26.38 -2.31 -9.69
N SER A 141 25.42 -2.07 -10.55
CA SER A 141 25.33 -2.66 -11.88
C SER A 141 25.42 -1.50 -12.86
N GLN A 142 26.62 -1.29 -13.40
CA GLN A 142 26.81 -0.51 -14.62
C GLN A 142 26.85 -1.41 -15.87
N GLN A 143 26.46 -2.68 -15.74
CA GLN A 143 26.42 -3.62 -16.84
C GLN A 143 25.07 -4.33 -16.89
N ALA A 144 24.27 -3.92 -17.87
CA ALA A 144 23.16 -4.71 -18.39
C ALA A 144 23.57 -6.19 -18.52
N ASN A 145 22.76 -7.10 -17.95
CA ASN A 145 22.92 -8.57 -17.92
C ASN A 145 23.73 -9.19 -16.78
N SER A 146 24.04 -8.45 -15.72
CA SER A 146 24.70 -9.02 -14.55
C SER A 146 23.72 -9.60 -13.51
N SER A 147 23.72 -10.90 -13.27
CA SER A 147 22.87 -11.54 -12.24
C SER A 147 23.64 -11.73 -10.94
N ASN A 148 23.24 -11.05 -9.87
CA ASN A 148 23.78 -11.30 -8.54
C ASN A 148 22.77 -12.07 -7.69
N SER A 149 23.24 -13.00 -6.87
CA SER A 149 22.40 -13.72 -5.93
C SER A 149 22.89 -13.49 -4.50
N VAL A 150 21.99 -13.16 -3.58
CA VAL A 150 22.30 -13.01 -2.16
C VAL A 150 21.28 -13.80 -1.36
N TYR A 151 21.78 -14.67 -0.50
CA TYR A 151 20.96 -15.50 0.38
C TYR A 151 21.42 -15.32 1.83
N ILE A 152 20.51 -14.93 2.72
CA ILE A 152 20.81 -14.66 4.13
C ILE A 152 19.84 -15.44 5.02
N TYR A 153 20.39 -16.23 5.94
CA TYR A 153 19.63 -17.16 6.77
C TYR A 153 19.92 -16.95 8.26
N GLY A 154 18.89 -16.63 9.04
CA GLY A 154 18.98 -16.62 10.51
C GLY A 154 19.84 -15.51 11.10
N ILE A 155 19.90 -14.33 10.48
CA ILE A 155 20.72 -13.20 10.92
C ILE A 155 19.83 -12.09 11.52
N THR A 156 20.26 -11.53 12.65
CA THR A 156 19.66 -10.32 13.22
C THR A 156 20.46 -9.11 12.77
N PHE A 157 19.89 -8.24 11.96
CA PHE A 157 20.43 -6.92 11.64
C PHE A 157 19.88 -5.90 12.62
N GLN A 158 20.76 -5.23 13.36
CA GLN A 158 20.34 -4.25 14.37
C GLN A 158 21.02 -2.90 14.21
N ASN A 159 20.32 -1.86 14.68
CA ASN A 159 20.83 -0.49 14.79
C ASN A 159 21.32 0.07 13.44
N GLY A 160 20.75 -0.41 12.33
CA GLY A 160 21.05 0.11 11.01
C GLY A 160 20.60 1.56 10.93
N TYR A 161 21.56 2.47 10.83
CA TYR A 161 21.30 3.89 10.68
C TYR A 161 21.63 4.31 9.26
N GLN A 162 20.58 4.62 8.50
CA GLN A 162 20.69 5.12 7.15
C GLN A 162 20.62 6.64 7.19
N ASN A 163 21.79 7.25 7.14
CA ASN A 163 21.90 8.63 6.70
C ASN A 163 21.90 8.61 5.18
N ALA A 164 20.91 9.20 4.52
CA ALA A 164 20.91 9.28 3.07
C ALA A 164 22.23 9.92 2.59
N GLN A 165 23.17 9.08 2.14
CA GLN A 165 24.43 9.51 1.53
C GLN A 165 24.10 10.33 0.27
N GLN A 166 25.10 11.02 -0.29
CA GLN A 166 25.02 12.16 -1.24
C GLN A 166 24.02 12.12 -2.42
N LEU A 167 23.33 11.01 -2.67
CA LEU A 167 22.34 10.83 -3.74
C LEU A 167 20.91 10.55 -3.24
N GLY A 168 20.63 10.69 -1.94
CA GLY A 168 19.27 10.61 -1.40
C GLY A 168 18.71 9.19 -1.22
N THR A 169 19.52 8.17 -1.52
CA THR A 169 19.11 6.77 -1.54
C THR A 169 20.05 5.86 -0.77
N GLY A 170 19.52 5.02 0.12
CA GLY A 170 20.33 4.03 0.82
C GLY A 170 19.52 2.97 1.58
N GLY A 171 20.16 1.82 1.83
CA GLY A 171 19.60 0.62 2.45
C GLY A 171 20.49 0.10 3.59
N SER A 172 20.02 -0.04 4.84
CA SER A 172 20.93 -0.42 5.94
C SER A 172 21.58 -1.79 5.73
N VAL A 173 20.87 -2.71 5.09
CA VAL A 173 21.30 -4.09 4.85
C VAL A 173 21.67 -4.32 3.40
N LEU A 174 20.78 -4.00 2.46
CA LEU A 174 20.99 -4.27 1.05
C LEU A 174 20.66 -3.04 0.22
N VAL A 175 21.59 -2.66 -0.65
CA VAL A 175 21.32 -1.75 -1.76
C VAL A 175 21.72 -2.42 -3.06
N SER A 176 20.82 -2.38 -4.04
CA SER A 176 21.08 -2.82 -5.41
C SER A 176 20.73 -1.68 -6.37
N TYR A 177 21.75 -1.13 -7.01
CA TYR A 177 21.64 -0.20 -8.12
C TYR A 177 21.80 -0.99 -9.41
N GLY A 178 20.72 -1.40 -10.10
CA GLY A 178 20.92 -2.16 -11.33
C GLY A 178 19.72 -2.78 -12.00
N ALA A 179 19.90 -3.04 -13.30
CA ALA A 179 18.92 -3.63 -14.23
C ALA A 179 19.10 -5.14 -14.45
N GLY A 180 20.03 -5.78 -13.72
CA GLY A 180 20.36 -7.19 -13.89
C GLY A 180 19.41 -8.16 -13.18
N ALA A 181 19.30 -9.41 -13.69
CA ALA A 181 18.46 -10.46 -13.10
C ALA A 181 19.01 -10.93 -11.75
N SER A 182 18.66 -10.24 -10.67
CA SER A 182 19.19 -10.54 -9.33
C SER A 182 18.20 -11.31 -8.47
N ASN A 183 18.69 -12.17 -7.59
CA ASN A 183 17.87 -12.94 -6.66
C ASN A 183 18.32 -12.68 -5.22
N PHE A 184 17.44 -12.12 -4.40
CA PHE A 184 17.70 -11.78 -3.02
C PHE A 184 16.77 -12.57 -2.12
N THR A 185 17.30 -13.29 -1.14
CA THR A 185 16.50 -14.09 -0.19
C THR A 185 16.94 -13.81 1.24
N PHE A 186 15.96 -13.53 2.10
CA PHE A 186 16.11 -13.39 3.54
C PHE A 186 15.16 -14.38 4.21
N GLU A 187 15.70 -15.31 4.98
CA GLU A 187 14.90 -16.34 5.67
C GLU A 187 15.19 -16.32 7.18
N ASN A 188 14.11 -16.25 7.97
CA ASN A 188 14.13 -16.12 9.43
C ASN A 188 15.14 -15.08 9.96
N CYS A 189 15.21 -13.94 9.27
CA CYS A 189 16.03 -12.81 9.69
C CYS A 189 15.25 -11.86 10.60
N ILE A 190 15.95 -11.13 11.46
CA ILE A 190 15.38 -10.07 12.29
C ILE A 190 15.98 -8.73 11.88
N PHE A 191 15.16 -7.72 11.68
CA PHE A 191 15.54 -6.34 11.40
C PHE A 191 15.04 -5.48 12.55
N GLN A 192 15.94 -5.06 13.43
CA GLN A 192 15.55 -4.39 14.67
C GLN A 192 16.22 -3.03 14.86
N ASN A 193 15.50 -2.08 15.44
CA ASN A 193 16.02 -0.76 15.81
C ASN A 193 16.67 -0.04 14.62
N ASN A 194 16.18 -0.28 13.40
CA ASN A 194 16.69 0.46 12.26
C ASN A 194 16.13 1.88 12.30
N THR A 195 16.87 2.83 11.74
CA THR A 195 16.39 4.21 11.59
C THR A 195 16.74 4.67 10.18
N VAL A 196 15.73 5.14 9.47
CA VAL A 196 15.87 5.73 8.13
C VAL A 196 15.61 7.23 8.27
N ASN A 197 16.63 8.05 7.96
CA ASN A 197 16.57 9.50 8.13
C ASN A 197 17.29 10.23 6.96
N PRO A 198 16.60 11.09 6.18
CA PRO A 198 17.25 12.01 5.27
C PRO A 198 17.95 13.09 6.08
N ASN A 199 19.28 13.18 6.03
CA ASN A 199 19.91 14.39 6.55
C ASN A 199 19.62 15.60 5.65
N GLY A 200 18.69 16.45 6.09
CA GLY A 200 18.78 17.90 5.98
C GLY A 200 18.64 18.55 4.59
N SER A 201 18.51 17.79 3.51
CA SER A 201 18.03 18.33 2.23
C SER A 201 16.51 18.17 2.18
N SER A 202 15.80 19.22 1.76
CA SER A 202 14.34 19.31 1.70
C SER A 202 13.67 18.38 0.67
N GLY A 203 14.34 17.29 0.29
CA GLY A 203 13.86 16.27 -0.62
C GLY A 203 13.49 15.01 0.16
N VAL A 204 12.40 14.37 -0.25
CA VAL A 204 12.01 13.07 0.26
C VAL A 204 13.16 12.09 -0.03
N SER A 205 13.81 11.56 1.01
CA SER A 205 14.78 10.48 0.81
C SER A 205 14.05 9.17 0.55
N SER A 206 14.62 8.43 -0.38
CA SER A 206 14.17 7.13 -0.85
C SER A 206 15.05 6.07 -0.17
N GLY A 207 14.60 5.44 0.90
CA GLY A 207 15.49 4.59 1.71
C GLY A 207 14.79 3.45 2.43
N GLY A 208 15.57 2.46 2.87
CA GLY A 208 15.02 1.30 3.58
C GLY A 208 16.07 0.53 4.37
N SER A 209 15.71 -0.64 4.88
CA SER A 209 16.72 -1.67 5.17
C SER A 209 17.19 -2.35 3.89
N ILE A 210 16.29 -2.45 2.91
CA ILE A 210 16.52 -3.00 1.57
C ILE A 210 16.08 -1.92 0.56
N ALA A 211 16.96 -1.52 -0.34
CA ALA A 211 16.64 -0.59 -1.42
C ALA A 211 17.05 -1.18 -2.78
N LEU A 212 16.11 -1.24 -3.72
CA LEU A 212 16.31 -1.69 -5.09
C LEU A 212 16.01 -0.53 -6.03
N GLN A 213 16.98 -0.10 -6.85
CA GLN A 213 16.84 1.08 -7.70
C GLN A 213 17.54 0.89 -9.05
N ASN A 214 17.08 1.62 -10.06
CA ASN A 214 17.74 1.72 -11.35
C ASN A 214 18.21 3.16 -11.60
N TYR A 215 19.51 3.39 -11.53
CA TYR A 215 20.06 4.74 -11.65
C TYR A 215 20.11 5.25 -13.10
N ASP A 216 20.30 4.37 -14.08
CA ASP A 216 20.73 4.79 -15.42
C ASP A 216 19.60 4.98 -16.43
N GLY A 217 18.35 4.62 -16.10
CA GLY A 217 17.12 4.88 -16.88
C GLY A 217 17.10 4.36 -18.33
N ASN A 218 18.21 3.80 -18.83
CA ASN A 218 18.46 3.44 -20.23
C ASN A 218 18.76 1.94 -20.41
N GLU A 219 18.83 1.16 -19.33
CA GLU A 219 19.12 -0.26 -19.40
C GLU A 219 17.85 -1.11 -19.52
N THR A 220 17.93 -2.21 -20.26
CA THR A 220 16.87 -3.21 -20.31
C THR A 220 16.77 -3.88 -18.94
N ASN A 221 15.74 -3.53 -18.17
CA ASN A 221 15.50 -4.14 -16.86
C ASN A 221 15.17 -5.63 -17.04
N LEU A 222 16.00 -6.48 -16.45
CA LEU A 222 15.71 -7.89 -16.24
C LEU A 222 14.95 -8.05 -14.91
N PRO A 223 14.10 -9.09 -14.77
CA PRO A 223 13.35 -9.32 -13.55
C PRO A 223 14.29 -9.66 -12.38
N MET A 224 14.15 -8.92 -11.29
CA MET A 224 14.73 -9.23 -9.99
C MET A 224 13.71 -9.97 -9.11
N SER A 225 14.19 -10.83 -8.24
CA SER A 225 13.38 -11.50 -7.22
C SER A 225 13.87 -11.11 -5.84
N LEU A 226 12.94 -10.75 -4.95
CA LEU A 226 13.21 -10.48 -3.54
C LEU A 226 12.24 -11.33 -2.71
N ASN A 227 12.78 -12.30 -1.98
CA ASN A 227 12.03 -13.21 -1.11
C ASN A 227 12.36 -12.93 0.35
N ILE A 228 11.33 -12.67 1.16
CA ILE A 228 11.44 -12.43 2.60
C ILE A 228 10.50 -13.39 3.30
N THR A 229 11.04 -14.37 4.02
CA THR A 229 10.26 -15.47 4.60
C THR A 229 10.57 -15.63 6.09
N GLY A 230 9.53 -15.73 6.92
CA GLY A 230 9.69 -15.97 8.35
C GLY A 230 10.42 -14.85 9.11
N CYS A 231 10.53 -13.66 8.52
CA CYS A 231 11.33 -12.58 9.08
C CYS A 231 10.55 -11.76 10.11
N THR A 232 11.26 -10.99 10.94
CA THR A 232 10.67 -10.01 11.84
C THR A 232 11.27 -8.63 11.62
N TYR A 233 10.44 -7.62 11.40
CA TYR A 233 10.82 -6.23 11.35
C TYR A 233 10.23 -5.48 12.54
N GLN A 234 11.09 -4.99 13.42
CA GLN A 234 10.66 -4.43 14.70
C GLN A 234 11.38 -3.14 15.10
N ASN A 235 10.70 -2.33 15.91
CA ASN A 235 11.27 -1.15 16.58
C ASN A 235 11.92 -0.15 15.61
N THR A 236 11.42 -0.06 14.37
CA THR A 236 12.07 0.74 13.33
C THR A 236 11.33 2.05 13.11
N VAL A 237 12.10 3.12 12.87
CA VAL A 237 11.55 4.45 12.61
C VAL A 237 12.02 5.00 11.27
N SER A 238 11.09 5.52 10.47
CA SER A 238 11.33 6.21 9.20
C SER A 238 10.88 7.66 9.34
N PHE A 239 11.81 8.61 9.30
CA PHE A 239 11.48 10.03 9.40
C PHE A 239 11.60 10.68 8.03
N GLN A 240 10.55 11.33 7.52
CA GLN A 240 10.60 12.12 6.28
C GLN A 240 11.09 11.34 5.04
N THR A 241 10.96 10.01 5.04
CA THR A 241 11.32 9.15 3.91
C THR A 241 10.11 8.50 3.24
N GLN A 242 10.32 8.15 1.99
CA GLN A 242 9.53 7.14 1.28
C GLN A 242 10.29 5.81 1.36
N GLY A 243 9.59 4.77 1.80
CA GLY A 243 10.24 3.50 2.14
C GLY A 243 10.86 3.57 3.54
N GLY A 244 10.68 2.51 4.33
CA GLY A 244 11.39 2.34 5.59
C GLY A 244 12.01 0.94 5.75
N PHE A 245 11.32 -0.13 5.34
CA PHE A 245 11.92 -1.47 5.27
C PHE A 245 12.41 -1.79 3.85
N ILE A 246 11.51 -1.75 2.87
CA ILE A 246 11.74 -2.07 1.46
C ILE A 246 11.37 -0.86 0.62
N PHE A 247 12.32 -0.42 -0.19
CA PHE A 247 12.14 0.63 -1.17
C PHE A 247 12.47 0.13 -2.57
N ILE A 248 11.54 0.30 -3.52
CA ILE A 248 11.74 -0.05 -4.93
C ILE A 248 11.41 1.16 -5.80
N ALA A 249 12.31 1.52 -6.72
CA ALA A 249 12.11 2.67 -7.62
C ALA A 249 12.56 2.41 -9.06
N ASP A 250 12.28 3.39 -9.92
CA ASP A 250 12.88 3.58 -11.24
C ASP A 250 12.60 2.44 -12.23
N GLU A 251 11.31 2.10 -12.38
CA GLU A 251 10.80 1.17 -13.40
C GLU A 251 11.39 -0.26 -13.32
N LEU A 252 11.94 -0.66 -12.17
CA LEU A 252 12.46 -2.00 -11.96
C LEU A 252 11.38 -3.08 -12.07
N PHE A 253 11.73 -4.20 -12.71
CA PHE A 253 10.92 -5.41 -12.68
C PHE A 253 11.24 -6.21 -11.44
N VAL A 254 10.37 -6.19 -10.44
CA VAL A 254 10.58 -6.92 -9.19
C VAL A 254 9.44 -7.89 -8.92
N ASN A 255 9.81 -9.15 -8.68
CA ASN A 255 8.97 -10.17 -8.05
C ASN A 255 9.28 -10.16 -6.55
N LEU A 256 8.42 -9.50 -5.78
CA LEU A 256 8.52 -9.42 -4.32
C LEU A 256 7.61 -10.46 -3.69
N VAL A 257 8.17 -11.33 -2.86
CA VAL A 257 7.44 -12.29 -2.03
C VAL A 257 7.76 -12.01 -0.57
N ILE A 258 6.72 -11.75 0.23
CA ILE A 258 6.79 -11.65 1.69
C ILE A 258 5.85 -12.70 2.27
N ASP A 259 6.39 -13.66 3.01
CA ASP A 259 5.62 -14.76 3.60
C ASP A 259 5.99 -14.99 5.07
N GLY A 260 5.01 -15.32 5.91
CA GLY A 260 5.27 -15.68 7.31
C GLY A 260 5.96 -14.58 8.13
N THR A 261 5.86 -13.31 7.72
CA THR A 261 6.69 -12.22 8.24
C THR A 261 5.90 -11.37 9.24
N THR A 262 6.56 -10.90 10.30
CA THR A 262 5.96 -10.03 11.32
C THR A 262 6.54 -8.62 11.24
N PHE A 263 5.66 -7.62 11.14
CA PHE A 263 5.99 -6.20 11.24
C PHE A 263 5.40 -5.67 12.55
N THR A 264 6.23 -5.18 13.47
CA THR A 264 5.76 -4.71 14.79
C THR A 264 6.48 -3.45 15.27
N ASN A 265 5.79 -2.60 16.03
CA ASN A 265 6.34 -1.42 16.68
C ASN A 265 7.21 -0.56 15.73
N PHE A 266 6.63 -0.12 14.62
CA PHE A 266 7.32 0.74 13.65
C PHE A 266 6.58 2.06 13.48
N SER A 267 7.29 3.11 13.11
CA SER A 267 6.68 4.41 12.85
C SER A 267 7.32 5.16 11.70
N GLY A 268 6.56 6.05 11.06
CA GLY A 268 7.14 6.91 10.05
C GLY A 268 6.15 7.63 9.14
N ASP A 269 6.61 8.04 7.95
CA ASP A 269 5.79 8.86 7.07
C ASP A 269 5.04 8.07 5.99
N SER A 270 5.69 7.71 4.88
CA SER A 270 5.04 7.06 3.74
C SER A 270 5.73 5.75 3.35
N GLY A 271 4.94 4.66 3.26
CA GLY A 271 5.44 3.32 2.96
C GLY A 271 6.52 2.86 3.92
N VAL A 272 6.23 2.97 5.23
CA VAL A 272 7.22 2.68 6.29
C VAL A 272 7.76 1.25 6.18
N VAL A 273 6.97 0.30 5.69
CA VAL A 273 7.46 -1.04 5.39
C VAL A 273 7.77 -1.16 3.91
N PHE A 274 6.82 -0.86 3.03
CA PHE A 274 7.01 -1.05 1.60
C PHE A 274 6.62 0.19 0.84
N TYR A 275 7.47 0.63 -0.07
CA TYR A 275 7.21 1.75 -0.96
C TYR A 275 7.69 1.43 -2.38
N THR A 276 6.80 1.60 -3.36
CA THR A 276 7.16 1.65 -4.79
C THR A 276 6.93 3.05 -5.35
N THR A 277 7.90 3.60 -6.09
CA THR A 277 7.72 4.81 -6.91
C THR A 277 7.65 4.44 -8.38
N SER A 278 6.77 5.12 -9.13
CA SER A 278 6.85 5.27 -10.59
C SER A 278 7.21 3.99 -11.33
N VAL A 279 6.50 2.89 -11.04
CA VAL A 279 6.71 1.67 -11.83
C VAL A 279 6.06 1.96 -13.17
N GLY A 280 6.89 2.15 -14.20
CA GLY A 280 6.47 2.58 -15.53
C GLY A 280 5.19 1.86 -15.94
N LEU A 281 4.21 2.65 -16.43
CA LEU A 281 2.78 2.37 -16.65
C LEU A 281 2.39 1.05 -17.38
N TYR A 282 3.32 0.14 -17.66
CA TYR A 282 3.14 -1.01 -18.54
C TYR A 282 3.91 -2.28 -18.15
N ASN A 283 4.53 -2.34 -16.97
CA ASN A 283 5.43 -3.44 -16.64
C ASN A 283 4.68 -4.69 -16.13
N ALA A 284 4.14 -5.48 -17.07
CA ALA A 284 3.46 -6.77 -16.87
C ALA A 284 4.31 -7.88 -16.20
N GLY A 285 5.48 -7.54 -15.66
CA GLY A 285 6.42 -8.47 -15.03
C GLY A 285 6.67 -8.22 -13.53
N CYS A 286 6.16 -7.14 -12.94
CA CYS A 286 6.26 -6.94 -11.49
C CYS A 286 5.13 -7.66 -10.77
N THR A 287 5.43 -8.32 -9.65
CA THR A 287 4.41 -8.90 -8.78
C THR A 287 4.76 -8.69 -7.32
N PHE A 288 3.78 -8.36 -6.50
CA PHE A 288 3.91 -8.35 -5.04
C PHE A 288 2.99 -9.40 -4.41
N GLN A 289 3.58 -10.42 -3.80
CA GLN A 289 2.86 -11.43 -3.05
C GLN A 289 3.12 -11.22 -1.56
N PHE A 290 2.06 -11.09 -0.79
CA PHE A 290 2.15 -10.89 0.66
C PHE A 290 1.21 -11.85 1.39
N SER A 291 1.78 -12.84 2.08
CA SER A 291 1.01 -13.92 2.67
C SER A 291 1.36 -14.24 4.12
N ASN A 292 0.38 -14.78 4.84
CA ASN A 292 0.55 -15.42 6.16
C ASN A 292 1.31 -14.54 7.17
N SER A 293 1.07 -13.24 7.15
CA SER A 293 1.92 -12.24 7.82
C SER A 293 1.13 -11.38 8.80
N PHE A 294 1.85 -10.78 9.74
CA PHE A 294 1.28 -9.97 10.82
C PHE A 294 1.79 -8.53 10.76
N ILE A 295 0.89 -7.57 10.96
CA ILE A 295 1.23 -6.14 11.05
C ILE A 295 0.61 -5.58 12.33
N THR A 296 1.43 -5.09 13.25
CA THR A 296 0.91 -4.56 14.51
C THR A 296 1.70 -3.39 15.07
N GLN A 297 1.03 -2.59 15.92
CA GLN A 297 1.66 -1.46 16.63
C GLN A 297 2.36 -0.46 15.70
N GLY A 298 1.87 -0.32 14.46
CA GLY A 298 2.36 0.66 13.51
C GLY A 298 1.76 2.04 13.73
N SER A 299 2.57 3.10 13.62
CA SER A 299 2.12 4.50 13.70
C SER A 299 2.73 5.36 12.60
N PHE A 300 1.93 5.78 11.61
CA PHE A 300 2.43 6.42 10.40
C PHE A 300 1.55 7.58 9.91
N SER A 301 2.14 8.57 9.26
CA SER A 301 1.40 9.74 8.75
C SER A 301 0.63 9.44 7.46
N ASN A 302 1.14 8.51 6.64
CA ASN A 302 0.54 8.14 5.36
C ASN A 302 0.25 6.65 5.25
N SER A 303 1.22 5.77 5.04
CA SER A 303 0.94 4.33 4.91
C SER A 303 2.07 3.39 5.34
N ILE A 304 1.72 2.15 5.66
CA ILE A 304 2.69 1.07 5.93
C ILE A 304 3.19 0.48 4.61
N PHE A 305 2.27 0.08 3.75
CA PHE A 305 2.52 -0.42 2.42
C PHE A 305 1.94 0.59 1.42
N HIS A 306 2.81 1.17 0.59
CA HIS A 306 2.43 1.99 -0.55
C HIS A 306 2.89 1.30 -1.83
N PHE A 307 1.95 0.94 -2.70
CA PHE A 307 2.31 0.28 -3.94
C PHE A 307 1.38 0.58 -5.10
N ASP A 308 1.93 0.42 -6.30
CA ASP A 308 1.32 0.62 -7.60
C ASP A 308 1.72 -0.52 -8.57
N ILE A 309 1.79 -1.76 -8.07
CA ILE A 309 2.11 -2.96 -8.85
C ILE A 309 1.08 -4.09 -8.65
N PRO A 310 0.95 -5.05 -9.58
CA PRO A 310 0.04 -6.19 -9.42
C PRO A 310 0.36 -6.91 -8.11
N SER A 311 -0.67 -7.16 -7.30
CA SER A 311 -0.47 -7.59 -5.92
C SER A 311 -1.51 -8.62 -5.47
N THR A 312 -1.05 -9.63 -4.74
CA THR A 312 -1.91 -10.61 -4.06
C THR A 312 -1.58 -10.60 -2.58
N ILE A 313 -2.56 -10.18 -1.77
CA ILE A 313 -2.44 -10.09 -0.32
C ILE A 313 -3.38 -11.17 0.28
N GLN A 314 -2.82 -12.15 0.97
CA GLN A 314 -3.59 -13.32 1.43
C GLN A 314 -3.27 -13.70 2.87
N ASN A 315 -4.28 -14.02 3.68
CA ASN A 315 -4.09 -14.45 5.08
C ASN A 315 -3.25 -13.46 5.92
N VAL A 316 -3.41 -12.16 5.67
CA VAL A 316 -2.71 -11.11 6.42
C VAL A 316 -3.57 -10.62 7.57
N THR A 317 -2.99 -10.54 8.76
CA THR A 317 -3.65 -9.97 9.94
C THR A 317 -2.97 -8.67 10.35
N ALA A 318 -3.71 -7.57 10.33
CA ALA A 318 -3.23 -6.25 10.75
C ALA A 318 -4.05 -5.71 11.93
N PHE A 319 -3.40 -5.49 13.08
CA PHE A 319 -4.10 -5.15 14.31
C PHE A 319 -3.36 -4.16 15.22
N ASP A 320 -4.11 -3.41 16.03
CA ASP A 320 -3.58 -2.43 16.98
C ASP A 320 -2.64 -1.37 16.35
N ASN A 321 -2.89 -0.98 15.10
CA ASN A 321 -2.19 0.14 14.44
C ASN A 321 -2.87 1.47 14.82
N THR A 322 -2.12 2.56 14.96
CA THR A 322 -2.61 3.79 15.63
C THR A 322 -2.64 5.07 14.76
N ALA A 323 -2.26 5.01 13.49
CA ALA A 323 -2.38 6.13 12.54
C ALA A 323 -2.33 5.66 11.07
N GLY A 324 -2.66 6.54 10.10
CA GLY A 324 -2.39 6.38 8.66
C GLY A 324 -3.25 5.38 7.86
N ASN A 325 -2.71 4.78 6.80
CA ASN A 325 -3.30 3.64 6.06
C ASN A 325 -2.44 2.35 6.12
N ILE A 326 -3.00 1.16 6.35
CA ILE A 326 -2.20 -0.08 6.29
C ILE A 326 -1.74 -0.31 4.85
N PHE A 327 -2.68 -0.44 3.92
CA PHE A 327 -2.43 -0.55 2.50
C PHE A 327 -2.91 0.71 1.78
N SER A 328 -2.01 1.35 1.01
CA SER A 328 -2.31 2.51 0.18
C SER A 328 -1.94 2.20 -1.27
N ILE A 329 -2.96 2.14 -2.11
CA ILE A 329 -2.83 1.75 -3.50
C ILE A 329 -3.09 2.97 -4.38
N SER A 330 -2.13 3.30 -5.23
CA SER A 330 -2.20 4.44 -6.14
C SER A 330 -1.80 4.04 -7.56
N ALA A 331 -2.60 3.16 -8.16
CA ALA A 331 -2.24 2.46 -9.39
C ALA A 331 -2.94 3.04 -10.62
N ASN A 332 -2.25 3.86 -11.41
CA ASN A 332 -2.71 4.22 -12.76
C ASN A 332 -2.41 3.06 -13.73
N GLY A 333 -3.39 2.21 -14.02
CA GLY A 333 -3.28 1.19 -15.09
C GLY A 333 -2.76 -0.19 -14.68
N VAL A 334 -2.61 -0.45 -13.39
CA VAL A 334 -2.23 -1.76 -12.86
C VAL A 334 -3.45 -2.67 -12.77
N ASN A 335 -3.35 -3.87 -13.33
CA ASN A 335 -4.38 -4.89 -13.20
C ASN A 335 -4.03 -5.88 -12.09
N ASN A 336 -5.04 -6.52 -11.50
CA ASN A 336 -4.91 -7.67 -10.59
C ASN A 336 -4.33 -7.30 -9.21
N ILE A 337 -5.06 -6.49 -8.45
CA ILE A 337 -4.81 -6.33 -7.01
C ILE A 337 -5.93 -7.05 -6.26
N SER A 338 -5.58 -8.03 -5.44
CA SER A 338 -6.52 -8.80 -4.63
C SER A 338 -6.12 -8.88 -3.16
N PHE A 339 -7.14 -8.85 -2.29
CA PHE A 339 -7.07 -9.16 -0.87
C PHE A 339 -7.95 -10.37 -0.59
N GLU A 340 -7.41 -11.40 0.03
CA GLU A 340 -8.10 -12.67 0.30
C GLU A 340 -7.90 -13.09 1.75
N ASN A 341 -8.98 -13.41 2.47
CA ASN A 341 -8.93 -13.94 3.83
C ASN A 341 -8.06 -13.08 4.79
N CYS A 342 -8.17 -11.75 4.67
CA CYS A 342 -7.41 -10.81 5.50
C CYS A 342 -8.23 -10.33 6.71
N SER A 343 -7.56 -9.99 7.81
CA SER A 343 -8.19 -9.52 9.04
C SER A 343 -7.59 -8.19 9.51
N PHE A 344 -8.43 -7.17 9.66
CA PHE A 344 -8.07 -5.83 10.07
C PHE A 344 -8.80 -5.49 11.38
N LEU A 345 -8.07 -5.56 12.51
CA LEU A 345 -8.66 -5.63 13.84
C LEU A 345 -8.19 -4.48 14.75
N ASN A 346 -9.10 -3.84 15.48
CA ASN A 346 -8.77 -2.88 16.55
C ASN A 346 -7.86 -1.71 16.11
N ASN A 347 -7.83 -1.35 14.83
CA ASN A 347 -6.97 -0.26 14.38
C ASN A 347 -7.59 1.10 14.74
N THR A 348 -6.79 2.04 15.23
CA THR A 348 -7.24 3.37 15.67
C THR A 348 -6.60 4.45 14.79
N ASN A 349 -7.38 5.39 14.28
CA ASN A 349 -6.97 6.40 13.31
C ASN A 349 -6.23 5.85 12.09
N THR A 350 -6.55 4.61 11.73
CA THR A 350 -5.94 3.87 10.63
C THR A 350 -7.02 3.37 9.69
N THR A 351 -6.88 3.69 8.40
CA THR A 351 -7.67 3.05 7.34
C THR A 351 -6.97 1.76 6.91
N ALA A 352 -7.69 0.65 6.84
CA ALA A 352 -7.09 -0.62 6.45
C ALA A 352 -6.64 -0.60 4.98
N ILE A 353 -7.54 -0.20 4.09
CA ILE A 353 -7.29 -0.15 2.65
C ILE A 353 -7.69 1.22 2.10
N LEU A 354 -6.72 1.94 1.54
CA LEU A 354 -6.93 3.17 0.79
C LEU A 354 -6.71 2.90 -0.70
N LEU A 355 -7.76 3.08 -1.50
CA LEU A 355 -7.69 3.07 -2.96
C LEU A 355 -7.75 4.51 -3.47
N LYS A 356 -6.74 4.94 -4.22
CA LYS A 356 -6.67 6.28 -4.77
C LYS A 356 -6.29 6.24 -6.24
N ASN A 357 -7.10 6.84 -7.11
CA ASN A 357 -6.83 6.89 -8.56
C ASN A 357 -6.55 5.50 -9.17
N CYS A 358 -7.31 4.48 -8.77
CA CYS A 358 -7.17 3.11 -9.24
C CYS A 358 -8.32 2.77 -10.20
N PRO A 359 -8.18 2.99 -11.53
CA PRO A 359 -9.26 2.75 -12.49
C PRO A 359 -9.57 1.27 -12.69
N GLN A 360 -8.67 0.39 -12.26
CA GLN A 360 -8.84 -1.06 -12.37
C GLN A 360 -9.49 -1.61 -11.11
N ASN A 361 -10.22 -2.70 -11.27
CA ASN A 361 -10.93 -3.35 -10.17
C ASN A 361 -9.93 -3.94 -9.15
N VAL A 362 -10.02 -3.48 -7.90
CA VAL A 362 -9.38 -4.12 -6.75
C VAL A 362 -10.37 -5.11 -6.12
N GLU A 363 -9.98 -6.37 -5.98
CA GLU A 363 -10.83 -7.40 -5.37
C GLU A 363 -10.51 -7.53 -3.87
N ILE A 364 -11.54 -7.46 -3.04
CA ILE A 364 -11.45 -7.61 -1.58
C ILE A 364 -12.42 -8.72 -1.20
N ASN A 365 -11.91 -9.91 -0.90
CA ASN A 365 -12.68 -11.13 -0.76
C ASN A 365 -12.46 -11.79 0.61
N ASP A 366 -13.55 -12.21 1.25
CA ASP A 366 -13.54 -12.93 2.52
C ASP A 366 -12.70 -12.22 3.60
N CYS A 367 -12.79 -10.88 3.66
CA CYS A 367 -11.99 -10.07 4.58
C CYS A 367 -12.82 -9.64 5.80
N ILE A 368 -12.18 -9.54 6.96
CA ILE A 368 -12.78 -9.09 8.22
C ILE A 368 -12.22 -7.72 8.59
N PHE A 369 -13.10 -6.77 8.86
CA PHE A 369 -12.78 -5.44 9.36
C PHE A 369 -13.55 -5.23 10.66
N GLU A 370 -12.88 -5.40 11.80
CA GLU A 370 -13.52 -5.37 13.11
C GLU A 370 -12.89 -4.34 14.07
N ASN A 371 -13.75 -3.58 14.76
CA ASN A 371 -13.35 -2.58 15.77
C ASN A 371 -12.35 -1.52 15.25
N ASN A 372 -12.40 -1.17 13.95
CA ASN A 372 -11.54 -0.11 13.42
C ASN A 372 -12.18 1.25 13.68
N ASN A 373 -11.44 2.16 14.32
CA ASN A 373 -11.89 3.48 14.70
C ASN A 373 -11.09 4.55 13.96
N TYR A 374 -11.72 5.54 13.35
CA TYR A 374 -11.04 6.64 12.67
C TYR A 374 -11.69 7.99 13.03
N THR A 375 -10.93 8.92 13.63
CA THR A 375 -11.47 10.23 14.07
C THR A 375 -10.73 11.45 13.54
N ASN A 376 -9.60 11.28 12.86
CA ASN A 376 -8.60 12.36 12.70
C ASN A 376 -8.63 13.13 11.36
N SER A 377 -9.43 12.74 10.38
CA SER A 377 -9.46 13.38 9.06
C SER A 377 -10.84 13.31 8.42
N LEU A 378 -11.16 14.29 7.57
CA LEU A 378 -12.37 14.29 6.74
C LEU A 378 -12.14 13.59 5.40
N ASP A 379 -10.89 13.55 4.91
CA ASP A 379 -10.55 13.05 3.57
C ASP A 379 -10.26 11.54 3.56
N ARG A 380 -10.23 10.91 4.73
CA ARG A 380 -10.05 9.47 4.92
C ARG A 380 -11.01 9.04 6.00
N ASN A 381 -11.79 7.99 5.75
CA ASN A 381 -12.69 7.47 6.75
C ASN A 381 -12.95 5.98 6.54
N GLY A 382 -13.42 5.34 7.60
CA GLY A 382 -13.82 3.94 7.57
C GLY A 382 -12.65 2.97 7.48
N ALA A 383 -13.01 1.68 7.47
CA ALA A 383 -12.06 0.60 7.29
C ALA A 383 -11.49 0.59 5.86
N ILE A 384 -12.33 0.87 4.85
CA ILE A 384 -11.92 1.04 3.46
C ILE A 384 -12.26 2.47 3.00
N THR A 385 -11.27 3.17 2.43
CA THR A 385 -11.47 4.45 1.74
C THR A 385 -11.23 4.28 0.24
N ILE A 386 -12.17 4.75 -0.58
CA ILE A 386 -12.12 4.72 -2.04
C ILE A 386 -12.22 6.14 -2.59
N VAL A 387 -11.19 6.57 -3.32
CA VAL A 387 -11.12 7.89 -3.96
C VAL A 387 -10.77 7.70 -5.44
N THR A 388 -11.70 8.06 -6.33
CA THR A 388 -11.53 8.01 -7.79
C THR A 388 -11.06 6.63 -8.25
N SER A 389 -11.67 5.56 -7.72
CA SER A 389 -11.19 4.18 -7.89
C SER A 389 -12.33 3.19 -8.14
N VAL A 390 -11.99 1.93 -8.46
CA VAL A 390 -12.92 0.82 -8.69
C VAL A 390 -12.56 -0.34 -7.75
N ALA A 391 -13.58 -1.00 -7.18
CA ALA A 391 -13.38 -2.14 -6.30
C ALA A 391 -14.59 -3.10 -6.34
N SER A 392 -14.30 -4.36 -6.03
CA SER A 392 -15.28 -5.41 -5.77
C SER A 392 -15.04 -5.97 -4.38
N ILE A 393 -16.02 -5.80 -3.49
CA ILE A 393 -15.97 -6.20 -2.09
C ILE A 393 -16.93 -7.37 -1.92
N ILE A 394 -16.41 -8.54 -1.61
CA ILE A 394 -17.11 -9.83 -1.72
C ILE A 394 -16.98 -10.59 -0.42
N ASP A 395 -18.09 -11.16 0.06
CA ASP A 395 -18.15 -12.06 1.21
C ASP A 395 -17.43 -11.50 2.46
N SER A 396 -17.38 -10.18 2.62
CA SER A 396 -16.59 -9.51 3.65
C SER A 396 -17.44 -9.08 4.85
N VAL A 397 -16.82 -9.01 6.03
CA VAL A 397 -17.48 -8.67 7.29
C VAL A 397 -16.92 -7.36 7.85
N PHE A 398 -17.80 -6.40 8.09
CA PHE A 398 -17.50 -5.12 8.72
C PHE A 398 -18.27 -5.02 10.04
N LYS A 399 -17.55 -5.04 11.15
CA LYS A 399 -18.14 -5.12 12.49
C LYS A 399 -17.60 -4.08 13.44
N ASN A 400 -18.49 -3.41 14.17
CA ASN A 400 -18.12 -2.47 15.25
C ASN A 400 -17.13 -1.36 14.82
N ASN A 401 -17.09 -1.00 13.53
CA ASN A 401 -16.23 0.07 13.08
C ASN A 401 -16.82 1.43 13.44
N ASN A 402 -15.99 2.44 13.62
CA ASN A 402 -16.40 3.79 14.01
C ASN A 402 -15.66 4.86 13.20
N SER A 403 -16.37 5.75 12.51
CA SER A 403 -15.77 6.91 11.82
C SER A 403 -16.80 8.03 11.60
N PRO A 404 -16.39 9.28 11.30
CA PRO A 404 -17.35 10.32 10.93
C PRO A 404 -18.21 9.97 9.69
N TYR A 405 -17.61 9.36 8.66
CA TYR A 405 -18.28 9.03 7.40
C TYR A 405 -17.96 7.60 6.97
N GLY A 406 -18.97 6.77 6.69
CA GLY A 406 -18.72 5.47 6.07
C GLY A 406 -17.88 4.56 6.96
N SER A 407 -18.29 4.27 8.19
CA SER A 407 -17.39 3.61 9.16
C SER A 407 -16.88 2.25 8.72
N SER A 408 -17.62 1.57 7.85
CA SER A 408 -17.10 0.40 7.14
C SER A 408 -16.41 0.83 5.84
N ILE A 409 -17.15 1.48 4.94
CA ILE A 409 -16.67 1.88 3.62
C ILE A 409 -17.02 3.35 3.36
N PHE A 410 -16.00 4.13 3.00
CA PHE A 410 -16.13 5.52 2.57
C PHE A 410 -15.73 5.67 1.10
N ILE A 411 -16.69 6.08 0.27
CA ILE A 411 -16.50 6.30 -1.17
C ILE A 411 -16.67 7.79 -1.45
N ASN A 412 -15.57 8.46 -1.81
CA ASN A 412 -15.65 9.88 -2.17
C ASN A 412 -16.01 10.09 -3.64
N GLU A 413 -15.37 9.31 -4.52
CA GLU A 413 -15.56 9.38 -5.97
C GLU A 413 -15.27 8.00 -6.58
N VAL A 414 -16.00 7.65 -7.63
CA VAL A 414 -15.76 6.45 -8.45
C VAL A 414 -15.27 6.90 -9.83
N TYR A 415 -14.33 6.15 -10.41
CA TYR A 415 -13.82 6.46 -11.74
C TYR A 415 -14.94 6.51 -12.79
N LEU A 416 -14.95 7.54 -13.65
CA LEU A 416 -16.04 7.79 -14.60
C LEU A 416 -16.35 6.55 -15.46
N GLY A 417 -17.63 6.18 -15.53
CA GLY A 417 -18.09 5.03 -16.31
C GLY A 417 -17.92 3.67 -15.62
N ASN A 418 -17.40 3.63 -14.39
CA ASN A 418 -17.26 2.42 -13.58
C ASN A 418 -18.20 2.44 -12.37
N SER A 419 -18.22 1.33 -11.65
CA SER A 419 -19.02 1.14 -10.44
C SER A 419 -18.24 0.37 -9.38
N ILE A 420 -18.54 0.62 -8.11
CA ILE A 420 -18.11 -0.23 -7.01
C ILE A 420 -19.12 -1.37 -6.85
N ASN A 421 -18.66 -2.61 -6.75
CA ASN A 421 -19.53 -3.76 -6.51
C ASN A 421 -19.36 -4.24 -5.07
N ILE A 422 -20.47 -4.44 -4.36
CA ILE A 422 -20.48 -5.02 -3.02
C ILE A 422 -21.42 -6.23 -3.05
N LEU A 423 -20.90 -7.40 -2.72
CA LEU A 423 -21.57 -8.68 -2.85
C LEU A 423 -21.53 -9.45 -1.53
N ASN A 424 -22.68 -9.95 -1.08
CA ASN A 424 -22.82 -10.89 0.05
C ASN A 424 -22.07 -10.46 1.34
N SER A 425 -21.94 -9.16 1.57
CA SER A 425 -21.16 -8.64 2.69
C SER A 425 -22.04 -8.31 3.90
N LEU A 426 -21.47 -8.43 5.11
CA LEU A 426 -22.14 -8.13 6.37
C LEU A 426 -21.62 -6.82 6.97
N PHE A 427 -22.53 -5.93 7.32
CA PHE A 427 -22.27 -4.67 8.01
C PHE A 427 -23.01 -4.68 9.36
N GLU A 428 -22.30 -5.00 10.44
CA GLU A 428 -22.87 -5.19 11.78
C GLU A 428 -22.37 -4.13 12.78
N SER A 429 -23.29 -3.44 13.45
CA SER A 429 -22.99 -2.59 14.61
C SER A 429 -21.95 -1.49 14.34
N ASN A 430 -21.85 -1.01 13.11
CA ASN A 430 -20.95 0.08 12.75
C ASN A 430 -21.58 1.44 13.09
N ASN A 431 -20.76 2.41 13.50
CA ASN A 431 -21.21 3.71 14.00
C ASN A 431 -20.56 4.87 13.23
N ALA A 432 -21.38 5.74 12.63
CA ALA A 432 -20.87 6.93 11.97
C ALA A 432 -21.75 8.16 12.14
N THR A 433 -21.26 9.35 11.77
CA THR A 433 -22.16 10.50 11.61
C THR A 433 -23.04 10.26 10.38
N TYR A 434 -22.44 9.81 9.28
CA TYR A 434 -23.15 9.49 8.04
C TYR A 434 -22.67 8.14 7.49
N GLY A 435 -23.57 7.19 7.26
CA GLY A 435 -23.19 5.91 6.67
C GLY A 435 -22.44 5.01 7.64
N GLY A 436 -23.09 4.43 8.65
CA GLY A 436 -22.42 3.48 9.55
C GLY A 436 -21.84 2.29 8.76
N GLY A 437 -22.66 1.68 7.90
CA GLY A 437 -22.16 0.74 6.91
C GLY A 437 -21.39 1.46 5.79
N LEU A 438 -22.11 2.17 4.93
CA LEU A 438 -21.59 2.71 3.68
C LEU A 438 -21.86 4.22 3.58
N TYR A 439 -20.84 4.98 3.18
CA TYR A 439 -21.01 6.36 2.73
C TYR A 439 -20.54 6.48 1.27
N THR A 440 -21.34 7.12 0.43
CA THR A 440 -20.97 7.44 -0.95
C THR A 440 -21.33 8.88 -1.31
N ASN A 441 -20.37 9.61 -1.88
CA ASN A 441 -20.54 11.02 -2.28
C ASN A 441 -20.67 11.22 -3.79
N GLU A 442 -20.00 10.42 -4.62
CA GLU A 442 -20.11 10.47 -6.08
C GLU A 442 -19.84 9.07 -6.66
N GLY A 443 -20.53 8.75 -7.77
CA GLY A 443 -20.35 7.50 -8.50
C GLY A 443 -21.50 6.52 -8.40
N VAL A 444 -21.28 5.29 -8.89
CA VAL A 444 -22.27 4.20 -8.89
C VAL A 444 -21.80 3.08 -7.96
N VAL A 445 -22.67 2.65 -7.05
CA VAL A 445 -22.45 1.49 -6.17
C VAL A 445 -23.51 0.45 -6.47
N ASN A 446 -23.09 -0.77 -6.82
CA ASN A 446 -23.97 -1.91 -7.01
C ASN A 446 -23.95 -2.78 -5.76
N LEU A 447 -25.11 -2.91 -5.12
CA LEU A 447 -25.33 -3.86 -4.03
C LEU A 447 -25.95 -5.13 -4.64
N GLN A 448 -25.14 -6.18 -4.75
CA GLN A 448 -25.51 -7.46 -5.37
C GLN A 448 -25.61 -8.57 -4.32
N GLY A 449 -26.41 -9.60 -4.61
CA GLY A 449 -26.59 -10.74 -3.69
C GLY A 449 -27.17 -10.34 -2.33
N ASN A 450 -26.73 -11.02 -1.26
CA ASN A 450 -27.33 -10.96 0.08
C ASN A 450 -26.57 -10.04 1.03
N ASN A 451 -26.39 -8.77 0.67
CA ASN A 451 -25.77 -7.80 1.58
C ASN A 451 -26.67 -7.56 2.80
N THR A 452 -26.07 -7.52 3.99
CA THR A 452 -26.83 -7.46 5.24
C THR A 452 -26.33 -6.31 6.12
N PHE A 453 -27.21 -5.41 6.50
CA PHE A 453 -26.93 -4.25 7.36
C PHE A 453 -27.71 -4.37 8.67
N ILE A 454 -27.04 -4.65 9.77
CA ILE A 454 -27.67 -4.94 11.06
C ILE A 454 -27.10 -4.04 12.17
N ASN A 455 -27.98 -3.45 12.98
CA ASN A 455 -27.63 -2.69 14.18
C ASN A 455 -26.67 -1.51 13.93
N ASN A 456 -26.55 -1.01 12.69
CA ASN A 456 -25.69 0.13 12.43
C ASN A 456 -26.33 1.41 12.99
N MET A 457 -25.50 2.36 13.41
CA MET A 457 -25.94 3.61 14.00
C MET A 457 -25.38 4.81 13.25
N GLY A 458 -26.16 5.88 13.17
CA GLY A 458 -25.62 7.17 12.78
C GLY A 458 -26.55 8.36 12.94
N VAL A 459 -26.08 9.54 12.55
CA VAL A 459 -26.90 10.76 12.58
C VAL A 459 -27.90 10.73 11.43
N ALA A 460 -27.44 10.40 10.23
CA ALA A 460 -28.28 10.14 9.08
C ALA A 460 -27.70 9.02 8.22
N GLY A 461 -28.55 8.09 7.77
CA GLY A 461 -28.09 6.97 6.94
C GLY A 461 -27.21 6.00 7.72
N SER A 462 -27.68 5.54 8.87
CA SER A 462 -27.02 4.58 9.76
C SER A 462 -26.53 3.33 9.05
N ALA A 463 -27.30 2.77 8.13
CA ALA A 463 -26.81 1.71 7.24
C ALA A 463 -26.03 2.31 6.06
N ILE A 464 -26.68 3.20 5.30
CA ILE A 464 -26.15 3.76 4.06
C ILE A 464 -26.43 5.26 4.03
N TYR A 465 -25.42 6.06 3.69
CA TYR A 465 -25.61 7.46 3.35
C TYR A 465 -25.16 7.73 1.92
N CYS A 466 -26.06 8.32 1.15
CA CYS A 466 -25.91 8.55 -0.28
C CYS A 466 -26.01 10.04 -0.60
N GLN A 467 -24.92 10.61 -1.07
CA GLN A 467 -24.84 11.97 -1.58
C GLN A 467 -24.40 11.88 -3.04
N SER A 468 -25.03 12.65 -3.94
CA SER A 468 -24.72 12.78 -5.39
C SER A 468 -24.29 11.50 -6.15
N SER A 469 -24.84 10.36 -5.77
CA SER A 469 -24.44 9.03 -6.25
C SER A 469 -25.66 8.18 -6.60
N THR A 470 -25.42 7.09 -7.31
CA THR A 470 -26.42 6.08 -7.61
C THR A 470 -26.12 4.81 -6.83
N ILE A 471 -27.11 4.30 -6.10
CA ILE A 471 -27.05 2.99 -5.46
C ILE A 471 -28.02 2.06 -6.18
N SER A 472 -27.48 1.03 -6.82
CA SER A 472 -28.24 0.02 -7.56
C SER A 472 -28.40 -1.23 -6.71
N PHE A 473 -29.63 -1.56 -6.31
CA PHE A 473 -29.96 -2.78 -5.59
C PHE A 473 -30.29 -3.89 -6.58
N GLN A 474 -29.32 -4.77 -6.82
CA GLN A 474 -29.41 -5.89 -7.77
C GLN A 474 -29.60 -7.25 -7.08
N GLY A 475 -29.90 -7.23 -5.78
CA GLY A 475 -30.18 -8.41 -4.95
C GLY A 475 -31.01 -8.05 -3.71
N ASP A 476 -31.23 -9.03 -2.85
CA ASP A 476 -31.99 -8.88 -1.61
C ASP A 476 -31.07 -8.38 -0.50
N ALA A 477 -30.94 -7.06 -0.40
CA ALA A 477 -30.29 -6.45 0.76
C ALA A 477 -31.21 -6.52 2.00
N ALA A 478 -30.68 -6.94 3.14
CA ALA A 478 -31.40 -6.96 4.42
C ALA A 478 -30.98 -5.76 5.29
N PHE A 479 -31.97 -5.11 5.90
CA PHE A 479 -31.77 -3.97 6.80
C PHE A 479 -32.51 -4.21 8.12
N GLU A 480 -31.78 -4.46 9.19
CA GLU A 480 -32.37 -4.81 10.49
C GLU A 480 -31.83 -3.90 11.60
N ASN A 481 -32.75 -3.25 12.34
CA ASN A 481 -32.42 -2.46 13.53
C ASN A 481 -31.35 -1.37 13.31
N ASN A 482 -31.25 -0.81 12.10
CA ASN A 482 -30.38 0.34 11.87
C ASN A 482 -31.03 1.61 12.44
N VAL A 483 -30.27 2.42 13.17
CA VAL A 483 -30.79 3.53 13.97
C VAL A 483 -30.21 4.87 13.52
N ASP A 484 -31.05 5.70 12.92
CA ASP A 484 -30.77 7.11 12.67
C ASP A 484 -31.19 7.98 13.86
N THR A 485 -30.26 8.74 14.42
CA THR A 485 -30.51 9.55 15.62
C THR A 485 -31.15 10.91 15.32
N SER A 486 -31.02 11.44 14.10
CA SER A 486 -31.61 12.75 13.74
C SER A 486 -32.76 12.66 12.74
N ILE A 487 -32.71 11.71 11.80
CA ILE A 487 -33.68 11.56 10.73
C ILE A 487 -34.04 10.09 10.62
N GLN A 488 -35.11 9.66 11.30
CA GLN A 488 -35.54 8.28 11.25
C GLN A 488 -35.84 7.86 9.81
N SER A 489 -35.03 6.96 9.26
CA SER A 489 -35.36 6.21 8.05
C SER A 489 -35.65 4.76 8.42
N GLN A 490 -36.65 4.17 7.76
CA GLN A 490 -37.06 2.79 8.05
C GLN A 490 -35.93 1.76 7.82
N PHE A 491 -35.04 2.05 6.87
CA PHE A 491 -33.96 1.13 6.45
C PHE A 491 -32.57 1.58 6.91
N GLY A 492 -32.45 2.71 7.61
CA GLY A 492 -31.15 3.33 7.86
C GLY A 492 -30.50 3.90 6.60
N ILE A 493 -31.29 4.27 5.58
CA ILE A 493 -30.80 4.87 4.33
C ILE A 493 -31.06 6.38 4.37
N GLY A 494 -29.98 7.15 4.37
CA GLY A 494 -29.99 8.61 4.38
C GLY A 494 -29.52 9.17 3.04
N CYS A 495 -30.05 10.33 2.66
CA CYS A 495 -29.73 10.96 1.37
C CYS A 495 -29.20 12.38 1.64
N GLY A 496 -28.26 12.87 0.83
CA GLY A 496 -27.64 14.18 1.01
C GLY A 496 -28.57 15.36 0.69
N SER A 497 -28.27 16.54 1.25
CA SER A 497 -29.02 17.76 0.99
C SER A 497 -28.62 18.43 -0.33
N GLY A 498 -29.46 18.35 -1.36
CA GLY A 498 -29.39 19.26 -2.50
C GLY A 498 -28.78 18.71 -3.79
N LEU A 499 -28.29 17.47 -3.81
CA LEU A 499 -27.90 16.76 -5.04
C LEU A 499 -28.52 15.36 -5.03
N ALA A 500 -29.01 14.91 -6.19
CA ALA A 500 -29.85 13.73 -6.30
C ALA A 500 -29.06 12.45 -6.00
N CYS A 501 -29.24 11.89 -4.79
CA CYS A 501 -29.04 10.46 -4.61
C CYS A 501 -30.10 9.72 -5.44
N THR A 502 -29.69 8.75 -6.24
CA THR A 502 -30.59 7.90 -7.02
C THR A 502 -30.54 6.48 -6.47
N LEU A 503 -31.67 5.95 -6.03
CA LEU A 503 -31.79 4.55 -5.63
C LEU A 503 -32.47 3.78 -6.76
N GLU A 504 -31.82 2.74 -7.28
CA GLU A 504 -32.31 1.92 -8.39
C GLU A 504 -32.52 0.47 -7.96
N GLY A 505 -33.32 -0.29 -8.72
CA GLY A 505 -33.58 -1.69 -8.43
C GLY A 505 -34.82 -1.88 -7.55
N ASN A 506 -34.66 -2.44 -6.36
CA ASN A 506 -35.79 -2.81 -5.49
C ASN A 506 -36.71 -1.61 -5.17
N PRO A 507 -38.00 -1.64 -5.59
CA PRO A 507 -38.95 -0.54 -5.40
C PRO A 507 -39.16 -0.13 -3.94
N GLN A 508 -38.96 -1.04 -2.99
CA GLN A 508 -39.11 -0.78 -1.56
C GLN A 508 -38.16 0.33 -1.05
N TYR A 509 -37.00 0.50 -1.70
CA TYR A 509 -36.01 1.48 -1.28
C TYR A 509 -36.13 2.82 -1.99
N GLN A 510 -36.74 2.86 -3.18
CA GLN A 510 -36.76 4.03 -4.06
C GLN A 510 -37.44 5.26 -3.42
N ASP A 511 -38.47 5.04 -2.60
CA ASP A 511 -39.18 6.14 -1.95
C ASP A 511 -38.41 6.77 -0.78
N THR A 512 -37.36 6.11 -0.27
CA THR A 512 -36.62 6.55 0.94
C THR A 512 -35.98 7.93 0.77
N CYS A 513 -35.45 8.22 -0.43
CA CYS A 513 -34.85 9.52 -0.72
C CYS A 513 -35.85 10.59 -1.20
N SER A 514 -37.05 10.19 -1.65
CA SER A 514 -38.03 11.12 -2.23
C SER A 514 -38.60 12.12 -1.20
N SER A 515 -38.67 11.70 0.08
CA SER A 515 -39.11 12.56 1.18
C SER A 515 -38.03 13.51 1.70
N TYR A 516 -36.75 13.24 1.39
CA TYR A 516 -35.63 14.03 1.90
C TYR A 516 -35.36 15.23 0.99
N GLN A 517 -36.02 16.33 1.32
CA GLN A 517 -35.80 17.64 0.71
C GLN A 517 -35.44 18.61 1.86
N PRO A 518 -34.19 18.64 2.33
CA PRO A 518 -33.76 19.57 3.39
C PRO A 518 -33.88 21.03 2.95
N ASN A 519 -33.93 21.26 1.64
CA ASN A 519 -34.25 22.54 1.01
C ASN A 519 -35.68 22.60 0.44
N LYS A 520 -36.59 21.67 0.78
CA LYS A 520 -38.02 21.90 0.51
C LYS A 520 -38.33 23.18 1.26
N ALA A 521 -38.58 24.26 0.53
CA ALA A 521 -39.10 25.47 1.12
C ALA A 521 -40.21 25.04 2.06
N LYS A 522 -40.04 25.31 3.36
CA LYS A 522 -40.95 24.85 4.41
C LYS A 522 -42.35 25.18 3.92
N ILE A 523 -43.11 24.16 3.51
CA ILE A 523 -44.42 24.39 2.89
C ILE A 523 -45.24 25.03 4.01
N LEU A 524 -45.51 26.31 3.85
CA LEU A 524 -46.25 27.08 4.82
C LEU A 524 -47.57 26.33 5.02
N THR A 525 -47.90 26.02 6.27
CA THR A 525 -49.18 25.39 6.59
C THR A 525 -50.30 26.27 6.03
N PRO A 526 -51.47 25.71 5.68
CA PRO A 526 -52.60 26.50 5.18
C PRO A 526 -52.92 27.71 6.08
N VAL A 527 -52.72 27.56 7.39
CA VAL A 527 -52.84 28.62 8.40
C VAL A 527 -51.79 29.72 8.21
N GLN A 528 -50.51 29.37 8.04
CA GLN A 528 -49.45 30.36 7.80
C GLN A 528 -49.63 31.11 6.47
N VAL A 529 -50.03 30.41 5.41
CA VAL A 529 -50.38 31.04 4.13
C VAL A 529 -51.52 32.04 4.33
N THR A 530 -52.55 31.64 5.09
CA THR A 530 -53.70 32.52 5.39
C THR A 530 -53.27 33.77 6.16
N PHE A 531 -52.41 33.64 7.18
CA PHE A 531 -51.90 34.81 7.92
C PHE A 531 -51.04 35.74 7.07
N ILE A 532 -50.20 35.20 6.17
CA ILE A 532 -49.41 36.02 5.24
C ILE A 532 -50.33 36.77 4.29
N VAL A 533 -51.36 36.11 3.75
CA VAL A 533 -52.35 36.75 2.87
C VAL A 533 -53.11 37.85 3.62
N ILE A 534 -53.61 37.59 4.83
CA ILE A 534 -54.29 38.59 5.67
C ILE A 534 -53.36 39.76 5.99
N GLY A 535 -52.12 39.48 6.40
CA GLY A 535 -51.12 40.51 6.71
C GLY A 535 -50.81 41.39 5.51
N THR A 536 -50.71 40.81 4.31
CA THR A 536 -50.46 41.53 3.06
C THR A 536 -51.65 42.43 2.69
N ILE A 537 -52.87 41.92 2.85
CA ILE A 537 -54.10 42.70 2.62
C ILE A 537 -54.18 43.88 3.60
N LEU A 538 -53.99 43.63 4.90
CA LEU A 538 -54.02 44.68 5.93
C LEU A 538 -52.92 45.73 5.71
N GLY A 539 -51.71 45.30 5.32
CA GLY A 539 -50.62 46.19 4.97
C GLY A 539 -50.95 47.10 3.78
N ALA A 540 -51.55 46.54 2.73
CA ALA A 540 -51.99 47.32 1.57
C ALA A 540 -53.07 48.35 1.96
N PHE A 541 -54.05 47.96 2.78
CA PHE A 541 -55.04 48.90 3.30
C PHE A 541 -54.42 50.04 4.11
N LEU A 542 -53.44 49.73 4.96
CA LEU A 542 -52.73 50.72 5.76
C LEU A 542 -51.96 51.72 4.88
N ILE A 543 -51.27 51.22 3.84
CA ILE A 543 -50.56 52.05 2.86
C ILE A 543 -51.55 52.96 2.12
N CYS A 544 -52.67 52.43 1.63
CA CYS A 544 -53.71 53.23 0.98
C CYS A 544 -54.27 54.32 1.90
N ALA A 545 -54.54 54.01 3.17
CA ALA A 545 -55.02 54.97 4.15
C ALA A 545 -54.00 56.11 4.37
N VAL A 546 -52.71 55.79 4.51
CA VAL A 546 -51.63 56.77 4.63
C VAL A 546 -51.54 57.65 3.39
N ILE A 547 -51.59 57.07 2.19
CA ILE A 547 -51.59 57.82 0.92
C ILE A 547 -52.78 58.79 0.86
N ILE A 548 -53.98 58.34 1.23
CA ILE A 548 -55.18 59.20 1.26
C ILE A 548 -54.99 60.37 2.24
N ILE A 549 -54.40 60.13 3.42
CA ILE A 549 -54.10 61.18 4.40
C ILE A 549 -53.10 62.18 3.83
N ILE A 550 -52.02 61.71 3.20
CA ILE A 550 -51.00 62.57 2.56
C ILE A 550 -51.63 63.40 1.45
N VAL A 551 -52.38 62.78 0.54
CA VAL A 551 -53.05 63.46 -0.58
C VAL A 551 -54.03 64.52 -0.06
N ARG A 552 -54.81 64.20 0.98
CA ARG A 552 -55.69 65.18 1.64
C ARG A 552 -54.90 66.35 2.21
N LYS A 553 -53.80 66.08 2.92
CA LYS A 553 -52.98 67.13 3.54
C LYS A 553 -52.31 68.03 2.50
N VAL A 554 -51.79 67.46 1.40
CA VAL A 554 -51.22 68.20 0.27
C VAL A 554 -52.30 69.01 -0.46
N SER A 555 -53.49 68.45 -0.67
CA SER A 555 -54.61 69.18 -1.28
C SER A 555 -55.03 70.41 -0.45
N VAL A 556 -55.05 70.28 0.88
CA VAL A 556 -55.33 71.41 1.79
C VAL A 556 -54.21 72.44 1.73
N TYR A 557 -52.94 72.01 1.69
CA TYR A 557 -51.79 72.92 1.59
C TYR A 557 -51.78 73.69 0.25
N ASN A 558 -52.14 73.05 -0.86
CA ASN A 558 -52.24 73.70 -2.17
C ASN A 558 -53.41 74.71 -2.26
N ARG A 559 -54.39 74.65 -1.36
CA ARG A 559 -55.44 75.68 -1.24
C ARG A 559 -55.01 76.86 -0.37
N TYR A 560 -53.86 76.76 0.31
CA TYR A 560 -53.28 77.86 1.07
C TYR A 560 -52.61 78.83 0.10
N ARG A 561 -53.36 79.82 -0.38
CA ARG A 561 -52.77 81.00 -1.01
C ARG A 561 -52.22 81.89 0.11
N PRO A 562 -50.91 82.18 0.16
CA PRO A 562 -50.41 83.16 1.10
C PRO A 562 -51.09 84.50 0.80
N VAL A 563 -51.74 85.09 1.81
CA VAL A 563 -52.28 86.43 1.73
C VAL A 563 -51.10 87.38 1.78
N GLY A 564 -50.71 87.92 0.63
CA GLY A 564 -49.67 88.94 0.50
C GLY A 564 -48.72 88.72 -0.67
N TYR A 565 -49.23 88.87 -1.89
CA TYR A 565 -48.54 89.54 -3.00
C TYR A 565 -49.58 90.25 -3.87
#